data_AF-A0A150WKZ4-F1
#
_entry.id   AF-A0A150WKZ4-F1
#
_cell.length_a   1.000
_cell.length_b   1.000
_cell.length_c   1.000
_cell.angle_alpha   90.00
_cell.angle_beta   90.00
_cell.angle_gamma   90.00
#
_symmetry.space_group_name_H-M   'P 1'
#
loop_
_entity.id
_entity.type
_entity.pdbx_description
1 polymer ?
#
loop_
_entity_poly.entity_id
_entity_poly.type
_entity_poly.pdbx_seq_one_letter_code
_entity_poly.pdbx_strand_id
1 'polypeptide(L)'
;MPNQNTQSHSQQSKKMTMESDIVNIILEDHKPLKRLIAIMKDSDKDQAERAEAFAEFAPLLISHAKPEEQTLYTYMKKEEELREEGFEGDVEHQLADQMVEEIMRTEDEDLWSARVKVLAELVEHHIEEEEEELLPDFKKNSEPAERMQLGQNFLMLKTKMLEQGGLDSPHESKQPSSEQKH
;
A
#
# COMPACT_ATOMS: atom_id res chain seq x y z
N MET A 1 -1.50 -23.52 -44.49
CA MET A 1 -1.09 -23.84 -43.10
C MET A 1 -1.11 -22.54 -42.32
N PRO A 2 -2.06 -22.30 -41.39
CA PRO A 2 -2.01 -21.11 -40.55
C PRO A 2 -0.84 -21.22 -39.56
N ASN A 3 -0.08 -20.13 -39.46
CA ASN A 3 1.16 -20.00 -38.72
C ASN A 3 0.91 -20.05 -37.20
N GLN A 4 1.41 -21.08 -36.51
CA GLN A 4 1.25 -21.25 -35.05
C GLN A 4 2.13 -20.31 -34.21
N ASN A 5 2.95 -19.46 -34.85
CA ASN A 5 3.91 -18.61 -34.14
C ASN A 5 3.36 -17.22 -33.72
N THR A 6 2.18 -16.82 -34.20
CA THR A 6 1.57 -15.52 -33.89
C THR A 6 0.73 -15.51 -32.60
N GLN A 7 0.25 -16.66 -32.13
CA GLN A 7 -0.51 -16.77 -30.87
C GLN A 7 0.38 -16.72 -29.62
N SER A 8 1.62 -17.21 -29.70
CA SER A 8 2.55 -17.22 -28.56
C SER A 8 3.06 -15.82 -28.20
N HIS A 9 3.43 -15.01 -29.21
CA HIS A 9 3.87 -13.63 -28.99
C HIS A 9 2.74 -12.72 -28.48
N SER A 10 1.49 -12.94 -28.90
CA SER A 10 0.35 -12.14 -28.44
C SER A 10 -0.10 -12.50 -27.03
N GLN A 11 0.06 -13.76 -26.60
CA GLN A 11 -0.19 -14.17 -25.22
C GLN A 11 0.88 -13.65 -24.26
N GLN A 12 2.15 -13.63 -24.69
CA GLN A 12 3.26 -13.16 -23.88
C GLN A 12 3.26 -11.62 -23.71
N SER A 13 2.91 -10.87 -24.76
CA SER A 13 2.71 -9.42 -24.66
C SER A 13 1.49 -9.05 -23.83
N LYS A 14 0.40 -9.83 -23.92
CA LYS A 14 -0.80 -9.63 -23.08
C LYS A 14 -0.54 -9.96 -21.61
N LYS A 15 0.32 -10.93 -21.32
CA LYS A 15 0.75 -11.23 -19.94
C LYS A 15 1.61 -10.11 -19.35
N MET A 16 2.62 -9.64 -20.08
CA MET A 16 3.49 -8.54 -19.66
C MET A 16 2.72 -7.22 -19.43
N THR A 17 1.71 -6.94 -20.27
CA THR A 17 0.85 -5.76 -20.12
C THR A 17 -0.04 -5.85 -18.87
N MET A 18 -0.55 -7.04 -18.53
CA MET A 18 -1.30 -7.25 -17.30
C MET A 18 -0.41 -7.16 -16.05
N GLU A 19 0.81 -7.72 -16.10
CA GLU A 19 1.78 -7.70 -14.98
C GLU A 19 2.36 -6.30 -14.69
N SER A 20 2.27 -5.36 -15.64
CA SER A 20 2.76 -3.99 -15.48
C SER A 20 1.65 -2.95 -15.26
N ASP A 21 0.37 -3.36 -15.29
CA ASP A 21 -0.75 -2.44 -15.04
C ASP A 21 -0.86 -2.16 -13.53
N ILE A 22 -0.75 -0.89 -13.13
CA ILE A 22 -0.76 -0.48 -11.72
C ILE A 22 -1.96 -1.00 -10.94
N VAL A 23 -3.14 -1.08 -11.57
CA VAL A 23 -4.35 -1.59 -10.92
C VAL A 23 -4.16 -3.06 -10.52
N ASN A 24 -3.59 -3.86 -11.42
CA ASN A 24 -3.33 -5.27 -11.10
C ASN A 24 -2.23 -5.41 -10.04
N ILE A 25 -1.20 -4.56 -10.08
CA ILE A 25 -0.10 -4.59 -9.09
C ILE A 25 -0.65 -4.32 -7.68
N ILE A 26 -1.46 -3.28 -7.53
CA ILE A 26 -2.14 -2.92 -6.26
C ILE A 26 -3.02 -4.07 -5.78
N LEU A 27 -3.87 -4.63 -6.65
CA LEU A 27 -4.72 -5.77 -6.31
C LEU A 27 -3.93 -7.02 -5.89
N GLU A 28 -2.74 -7.26 -6.46
CA GLU A 28 -1.86 -8.35 -6.01
C GLU A 28 -1.23 -8.05 -4.65
N ASP A 29 -0.86 -6.80 -4.36
CA ASP A 29 -0.36 -6.35 -3.06
C ASP A 29 -1.42 -6.45 -1.95
N HIS A 30 -2.70 -6.22 -2.27
CA HIS A 30 -3.80 -6.33 -1.31
C HIS A 30 -4.05 -7.75 -0.81
N LYS A 31 -3.73 -8.78 -1.60
CA LYS A 31 -4.00 -10.19 -1.24
C LYS A 31 -3.31 -10.62 0.07
N PRO A 32 -1.98 -10.44 0.24
CA PRO A 32 -1.35 -10.75 1.51
C PRO A 32 -1.81 -9.83 2.65
N LEU A 33 -2.08 -8.54 2.38
CA LEU A 33 -2.59 -7.61 3.39
C LEU A 33 -3.94 -8.09 3.95
N LYS A 34 -4.93 -8.37 3.10
CA LYS A 34 -6.24 -8.89 3.50
C LYS A 34 -6.16 -10.20 4.30
N ARG A 35 -5.26 -11.11 3.90
CA ARG A 35 -5.03 -12.36 4.65
C ARG A 35 -4.56 -12.07 6.07
N LEU A 36 -3.61 -11.16 6.24
CA LEU A 36 -3.01 -10.83 7.54
C LEU A 36 -3.97 -10.03 8.42
N ILE A 37 -4.70 -9.08 7.83
CA ILE A 37 -5.79 -8.33 8.48
C ILE A 37 -6.79 -9.29 9.11
N ALA A 38 -7.23 -10.32 8.37
CA ALA A 38 -8.17 -11.31 8.87
C ALA A 38 -7.67 -12.02 10.14
N ILE A 39 -6.36 -12.29 10.24
CA ILE A 39 -5.74 -12.88 11.44
C ILE A 39 -5.64 -11.84 12.56
N MET A 40 -5.19 -10.63 12.24
CA MET A 40 -4.96 -9.55 13.22
C MET A 40 -6.23 -9.14 14.00
N LYS A 41 -7.40 -9.15 13.35
CA LYS A 41 -8.68 -8.77 13.98
C LYS A 41 -9.47 -9.93 14.59
N ASP A 42 -9.07 -11.17 14.33
CA ASP A 42 -9.77 -12.36 14.82
C ASP A 42 -9.51 -12.56 16.32
N SER A 43 -10.56 -12.47 17.13
CA SER A 43 -10.49 -12.65 18.59
C SER A 43 -10.33 -14.11 19.02
N ASP A 44 -10.55 -15.07 18.13
CA ASP A 44 -10.32 -16.49 18.40
C ASP A 44 -8.84 -16.88 18.25
N LYS A 45 -8.02 -15.99 17.66
CA LYS A 45 -6.57 -16.14 17.52
C LYS A 45 -5.84 -15.72 18.78
N ASP A 46 -4.79 -16.46 19.12
CA ASP A 46 -3.98 -16.10 20.26
C ASP A 46 -3.10 -14.86 19.99
N GLN A 47 -2.61 -14.27 21.07
CA GLN A 47 -1.81 -13.04 21.01
C GLN A 47 -0.52 -13.22 20.19
N ALA A 48 0.08 -14.41 20.19
CA ALA A 48 1.30 -14.68 19.45
C ALA A 48 1.03 -14.78 17.94
N GLU A 49 -0.03 -15.50 17.53
CA GLU A 49 -0.47 -15.58 16.13
C GLU A 49 -0.76 -14.18 15.55
N ARG A 50 -1.46 -13.34 16.32
CA ARG A 50 -1.77 -11.96 15.91
C ARG A 50 -0.52 -11.10 15.82
N ALA A 51 0.45 -11.28 16.73
CA ALA A 51 1.71 -10.55 16.71
C ALA A 51 2.60 -10.95 15.52
N GLU A 52 2.64 -12.23 15.18
CA GLU A 52 3.32 -12.72 13.97
C GLU A 52 2.67 -12.15 12.70
N ALA A 53 1.33 -12.13 12.64
CA ALA A 53 0.61 -11.52 11.52
C ALA A 53 0.89 -10.02 11.38
N PHE A 54 0.90 -9.27 12.50
CA PHE A 54 1.27 -7.85 12.49
C PHE A 54 2.72 -7.63 12.02
N ALA A 55 3.66 -8.47 12.46
CA ALA A 55 5.07 -8.37 12.08
C ALA A 55 5.29 -8.62 10.57
N GLU A 56 4.48 -9.48 9.94
CA GLU A 56 4.47 -9.65 8.47
C GLU A 56 3.73 -8.49 7.78
N PHE A 57 2.64 -8.01 8.37
CA PHE A 57 1.77 -6.99 7.80
C PHE A 57 2.44 -5.62 7.69
N ALA A 58 3.06 -5.14 8.77
CA ALA A 58 3.63 -3.79 8.84
C ALA A 58 4.59 -3.46 7.68
N PRO A 59 5.64 -4.27 7.38
CA PRO A 59 6.52 -3.97 6.26
C PRO A 59 5.82 -4.09 4.90
N LEU A 60 4.83 -4.98 4.76
CA LEU A 60 4.06 -5.10 3.52
C LEU A 60 3.24 -3.83 3.26
N LEU A 61 2.52 -3.35 4.28
CA LEU A 61 1.73 -2.11 4.21
C LEU A 61 2.61 -0.93 3.80
N ILE A 62 3.76 -0.74 4.47
CA ILE A 62 4.70 0.35 4.16
C ILE A 62 5.21 0.26 2.71
N SER A 63 5.57 -0.95 2.26
CA SER A 63 6.10 -1.18 0.91
C SER A 63 5.04 -1.05 -0.20
N HIS A 64 3.77 -0.99 0.17
CA HIS A 64 2.62 -0.83 -0.71
C HIS A 64 2.16 0.64 -0.74
N ALA A 65 1.94 1.24 0.43
CA ALA A 65 1.44 2.61 0.59
C ALA A 65 2.37 3.67 -0.02
N LYS A 66 3.67 3.64 0.27
CA LYS A 66 4.59 4.70 -0.20
C LYS A 66 4.73 4.77 -1.72
N PRO A 67 4.85 3.65 -2.46
CA PRO A 67 4.80 3.68 -3.91
C PRO A 67 3.45 4.16 -4.46
N GLU A 68 2.34 3.82 -3.82
CA GLU A 68 0.99 4.25 -4.21
C GLU A 68 0.81 5.77 -4.09
N GLU A 69 1.14 6.34 -2.92
CA GLU A 69 1.14 7.79 -2.65
C GLU A 69 1.93 8.56 -3.74
N GLN A 70 3.14 8.05 -4.06
CA GLN A 70 4.07 8.68 -5.00
C GLN A 70 3.74 8.44 -6.48
N THR A 71 2.81 7.53 -6.79
CA THR A 71 2.41 7.23 -8.16
C THR A 71 0.94 7.50 -8.38
N LEU A 72 0.06 6.57 -8.00
CA LEU A 72 -1.38 6.63 -8.24
C LEU A 72 -2.00 7.90 -7.66
N TYR A 73 -1.83 8.16 -6.37
CA TYR A 73 -2.46 9.34 -5.75
C TYR A 73 -1.87 10.64 -6.29
N THR A 74 -0.56 10.69 -6.56
CA THR A 74 0.07 11.86 -7.19
C THR A 74 -0.49 12.14 -8.59
N TYR A 75 -0.90 11.11 -9.34
CA TYR A 75 -1.65 11.28 -10.58
C TYR A 75 -3.07 11.76 -10.30
N MET A 76 -3.81 11.05 -9.44
CA MET A 76 -5.21 11.35 -9.13
C MET A 76 -5.43 12.77 -8.60
N LYS A 77 -4.53 13.28 -7.75
CA LYS A 77 -4.59 14.65 -7.21
C LYS A 77 -4.51 15.76 -8.27
N LYS A 78 -4.15 15.42 -9.51
CA LYS A 78 -4.12 16.33 -10.67
C LYS A 78 -5.39 16.25 -11.51
N GLU A 79 -6.17 15.19 -11.38
CA GLU A 79 -7.43 14.97 -12.09
C GLU A 79 -8.59 15.39 -11.19
N GLU A 80 -9.40 16.35 -11.63
CA GLU A 80 -10.46 16.95 -10.80
C GLU A 80 -11.44 15.91 -10.25
N GLU A 81 -11.78 14.89 -11.05
CA GLU A 81 -12.75 13.84 -10.71
C GLU A 81 -12.20 12.78 -9.75
N LEU A 82 -10.89 12.70 -9.52
CA LEU A 82 -10.25 11.71 -8.64
C LEU A 82 -9.50 12.37 -7.47
N ARG A 83 -9.62 13.68 -7.35
CA ARG A 83 -8.75 14.49 -6.50
C ARG A 83 -9.02 14.26 -5.03
N GLU A 84 -10.28 14.11 -4.66
CA GLU A 84 -10.71 13.93 -3.28
C GLU A 84 -10.23 12.58 -2.75
N GLU A 85 -10.49 11.51 -3.49
CA GLU A 85 -10.08 10.13 -3.18
C GLU A 85 -8.55 10.03 -3.06
N GLY A 86 -7.81 10.72 -3.94
CA GLY A 86 -6.35 10.76 -3.86
C GLY A 86 -5.80 11.52 -2.64
N PHE A 87 -6.56 12.44 -2.03
CA PHE A 87 -6.19 13.08 -0.76
C PHE A 87 -6.65 12.28 0.45
N GLU A 88 -7.82 11.63 0.35
CA GLU A 88 -8.33 10.72 1.38
C GLU A 88 -7.36 9.57 1.60
N GLY A 89 -6.91 8.89 0.53
CA GLY A 89 -5.92 7.83 0.61
C GLY A 89 -4.59 8.26 1.26
N ASP A 90 -4.09 9.47 0.96
CA ASP A 90 -2.90 10.03 1.66
C ASP A 90 -3.13 10.13 3.18
N VAL A 91 -4.32 10.58 3.60
CA VAL A 91 -4.68 10.75 5.02
C VAL A 91 -4.81 9.39 5.71
N GLU A 92 -5.48 8.43 5.07
CA GLU A 92 -5.64 7.08 5.61
C GLU A 92 -4.31 6.35 5.73
N HIS A 93 -3.44 6.44 4.71
CA HIS A 93 -2.08 5.89 4.76
C HIS A 93 -1.26 6.53 5.88
N GLN A 94 -1.37 7.86 6.07
CA GLN A 94 -0.69 8.56 7.16
C GLN A 94 -1.18 8.09 8.54
N LEU A 95 -2.49 7.88 8.70
CA LEU A 95 -3.06 7.36 9.95
C LEU A 95 -2.60 5.93 10.21
N ALA A 96 -2.62 5.06 9.19
CA ALA A 96 -2.16 3.68 9.31
C ALA A 96 -0.67 3.59 9.68
N ASP A 97 0.19 4.42 9.07
CA ASP A 97 1.62 4.51 9.38
C ASP A 97 1.87 4.93 10.84
N GLN A 98 1.14 5.95 11.32
CA GLN A 98 1.19 6.37 12.73
C GLN A 98 0.78 5.24 13.68
N MET A 99 -0.29 4.50 13.35
CA MET A 99 -0.74 3.38 14.17
C MET A 99 0.27 2.24 14.20
N VAL A 100 0.96 1.94 13.09
CA VAL A 100 2.05 0.96 13.06
C VAL A 100 3.15 1.37 14.06
N GLU A 101 3.59 2.64 14.04
CA GLU A 101 4.60 3.13 14.98
C GLU A 101 4.14 3.02 16.44
N GLU A 102 2.88 3.36 16.73
CA GLU A 102 2.33 3.26 18.08
C GLU A 102 2.26 1.81 18.57
N ILE A 103 1.80 0.88 17.72
CA ILE A 103 1.73 -0.55 18.04
C ILE A 103 3.12 -1.10 18.37
N MET A 104 4.14 -0.75 17.56
CA MET A 104 5.52 -1.17 17.80
C MET A 104 6.09 -0.70 19.14
N ARG A 105 5.56 0.37 19.73
CA ARG A 105 5.97 0.93 21.03
C ARG A 105 5.04 0.52 22.18
N THR A 106 4.00 -0.28 21.92
CA THR A 106 3.01 -0.67 22.94
C THR A 106 3.44 -1.94 23.67
N GLU A 107 3.63 -1.84 25.00
CA GLU A 107 4.00 -2.97 25.86
C GLU A 107 2.79 -3.64 26.53
N ASP A 108 1.72 -2.88 26.79
CA ASP A 108 0.48 -3.40 27.39
C ASP A 108 -0.29 -4.26 26.39
N GLU A 109 -0.54 -5.53 26.73
CA GLU A 109 -1.11 -6.53 25.81
C GLU A 109 -2.54 -6.18 25.37
N ASP A 110 -3.38 -5.70 26.29
CA ASP A 110 -4.77 -5.33 25.99
C ASP A 110 -4.82 -4.11 25.07
N LEU A 111 -3.99 -3.10 25.34
CA LEU A 111 -3.86 -1.92 24.50
C LEU A 111 -3.26 -2.25 23.13
N TRP A 112 -2.25 -3.12 23.07
CA TRP A 112 -1.68 -3.62 21.82
C TRP A 112 -2.77 -4.31 20.99
N SER A 113 -3.53 -5.19 21.63
CA SER A 113 -4.62 -5.96 21.01
C SER A 113 -5.70 -5.05 20.42
N ALA A 114 -6.07 -3.99 21.16
CA ALA A 114 -7.02 -2.99 20.69
C ALA A 114 -6.48 -2.20 19.49
N ARG A 115 -5.23 -1.71 19.55
CA ARG A 115 -4.60 -0.95 18.46
C ARG A 115 -4.47 -1.78 17.18
N VAL A 116 -4.02 -3.03 17.29
CA VAL A 116 -3.88 -3.94 16.15
C VAL A 116 -5.22 -4.20 15.48
N LYS A 117 -6.28 -4.38 16.27
CA LYS A 117 -7.64 -4.54 15.73
C LYS A 117 -8.09 -3.29 14.98
N VAL A 118 -7.91 -2.10 15.56
CA VAL A 118 -8.31 -0.84 14.92
C VAL A 118 -7.50 -0.58 13.64
N LEU A 119 -6.18 -0.85 13.63
CA LEU A 119 -5.37 -0.76 12.42
C LEU A 119 -5.89 -1.72 11.34
N ALA A 120 -6.21 -2.96 11.71
CA ALA A 120 -6.74 -3.94 10.77
C ALA A 120 -8.08 -3.49 10.16
N GLU A 121 -8.99 -2.96 10.98
CA GLU A 121 -10.29 -2.44 10.50
C GLU A 121 -10.12 -1.20 9.60
N LEU A 122 -9.21 -0.27 9.97
CA LEU A 122 -8.90 0.91 9.15
C LEU A 122 -8.38 0.52 7.76
N VAL A 123 -7.37 -0.35 7.71
CA VAL A 123 -6.75 -0.74 6.42
C VAL A 123 -7.66 -1.66 5.62
N GLU A 124 -8.49 -2.47 6.27
CA GLU A 124 -9.51 -3.26 5.57
C GLU A 124 -10.51 -2.36 4.84
N HIS A 125 -11.03 -1.35 5.53
CA HIS A 125 -11.99 -0.41 4.95
C HIS A 125 -11.38 0.34 3.77
N HIS A 126 -10.16 0.86 3.95
CA HIS A 126 -9.40 1.50 2.88
C HIS A 126 -9.27 0.59 1.64
N ILE A 127 -8.81 -0.65 1.82
CA ILE A 127 -8.67 -1.61 0.72
C ILE A 127 -10.00 -1.90 0.03
N GLU A 128 -11.10 -2.00 0.79
CA GLU A 128 -12.44 -2.22 0.24
C GLU A 128 -12.87 -1.04 -0.66
N GLU A 129 -12.73 0.20 -0.19
CA GLU A 129 -13.05 1.40 -0.97
C GLU A 129 -12.19 1.51 -2.22
N GLU A 130 -10.90 1.18 -2.11
CA GLU A 130 -10.02 1.19 -3.27
C GLU A 130 -10.44 0.17 -4.34
N GLU A 131 -10.74 -1.06 -3.92
CA GLU A 131 -11.09 -2.14 -4.85
C GLU A 131 -12.47 -1.98 -5.46
N GLU A 132 -13.43 -1.39 -4.74
CA GLU A 132 -14.82 -1.25 -5.16
C GLU A 132 -15.10 0.06 -5.91
N GLU A 133 -14.39 1.14 -5.59
CA GLU A 133 -14.68 2.48 -6.11
C GLU A 133 -13.47 3.08 -6.85
N LEU A 134 -12.38 3.33 -6.13
CA LEU A 134 -11.23 4.12 -6.64
C LEU A 134 -10.56 3.47 -7.85
N LEU A 135 -10.14 2.20 -7.75
CA LEU A 135 -9.41 1.51 -8.82
C LEU A 135 -10.28 1.25 -10.06
N PRO A 136 -11.56 0.85 -9.94
CA PRO A 136 -12.48 0.80 -11.08
C PRO A 136 -12.63 2.14 -11.80
N ASP A 137 -12.82 3.24 -11.07
CA ASP A 137 -13.00 4.57 -11.65
C ASP A 137 -11.71 5.10 -12.27
N PHE A 138 -10.58 4.96 -11.60
CA PHE A 138 -9.26 5.25 -12.17
C PHE A 138 -9.01 4.46 -13.46
N LYS A 139 -9.34 3.17 -13.49
CA LYS A 139 -9.16 2.31 -14.67
C LYS A 139 -10.04 2.74 -15.84
N LYS A 140 -11.25 3.24 -15.57
CA LYS A 140 -12.18 3.75 -16.59
C LYS A 140 -11.72 5.08 -17.18
N ASN A 141 -11.07 5.92 -16.37
CA ASN A 141 -10.65 7.27 -16.73
C ASN A 141 -9.18 7.40 -17.17
N SER A 142 -8.42 6.30 -17.23
CA SER A 142 -7.01 6.28 -17.64
C SER A 142 -6.76 5.44 -18.89
N GLU A 143 -5.76 5.83 -19.68
CA GLU A 143 -5.34 5.03 -20.82
C GLU A 143 -4.42 3.87 -20.39
N PRO A 144 -4.46 2.70 -21.07
CA PRO A 144 -3.60 1.57 -20.71
C PRO A 144 -2.11 1.89 -20.66
N ALA A 145 -1.63 2.77 -21.53
CA ALA A 145 -0.22 3.18 -21.54
C ALA A 145 0.17 3.98 -20.28
N GLU A 146 -0.74 4.80 -19.75
CA GLU A 146 -0.51 5.57 -18.52
C GLU A 146 -0.47 4.65 -17.31
N ARG A 147 -1.41 3.71 -17.21
CA ARG A 147 -1.43 2.69 -16.13
C ARG A 147 -0.17 1.83 -16.12
N MET A 148 0.33 1.47 -17.30
CA MET A 148 1.59 0.72 -17.43
C MET A 148 2.79 1.55 -16.95
N GLN A 149 2.83 2.85 -17.31
CA GLN A 149 3.90 3.74 -16.87
C GLN A 149 3.89 3.96 -15.36
N LEU A 150 2.70 4.14 -14.77
CA LEU A 150 2.52 4.26 -13.33
C LEU A 150 2.93 2.96 -12.63
N GLY A 151 2.55 1.79 -13.15
CA GLY A 151 2.89 0.49 -12.59
C GLY A 151 4.40 0.22 -12.60
N GLN A 152 5.09 0.61 -13.66
CA GLN A 152 6.57 0.55 -13.69
C GLN A 152 7.21 1.44 -12.64
N ASN A 153 6.69 2.66 -12.45
CA ASN A 153 7.18 3.58 -11.43
C ASN A 153 6.93 3.02 -10.02
N PHE A 154 5.74 2.44 -9.79
CA PHE A 154 5.38 1.79 -8.53
C PHE A 154 6.37 0.67 -8.18
N LEU A 155 6.60 -0.27 -9.11
CA LEU A 155 7.50 -1.40 -8.90
C LEU A 155 8.95 -0.95 -8.69
N MET A 156 9.40 0.10 -9.40
CA MET A 156 10.72 0.68 -9.20
C MET A 156 10.86 1.27 -7.78
N LEU A 157 9.89 2.05 -7.31
CA LEU A 157 9.90 2.64 -5.97
C LEU A 157 9.85 1.55 -4.89
N LYS A 158 8.96 0.57 -5.04
CA LYS A 158 8.88 -0.59 -4.15
C LYS A 158 10.20 -1.35 -4.05
N THR A 159 10.82 -1.64 -5.19
CA THR A 159 12.12 -2.34 -5.25
C THR A 159 13.19 -1.54 -4.51
N LYS A 160 13.28 -0.24 -4.78
CA LYS A 160 14.24 0.66 -4.10
C LYS A 160 14.04 0.68 -2.59
N MET A 161 12.79 0.69 -2.11
CA MET A 161 12.51 0.66 -0.68
C MET A 161 12.92 -0.67 -0.03
N LEU A 162 12.65 -1.79 -0.69
CA LEU A 162 13.05 -3.11 -0.20
C LEU A 162 14.59 -3.26 -0.17
N GLU A 163 15.30 -2.70 -1.15
CA GLU A 163 16.77 -2.68 -1.18
C GLU A 163 17.39 -1.77 -0.10
N GLN A 164 16.68 -0.71 0.30
CA GLN A 164 17.12 0.24 1.33
C GLN A 164 16.80 -0.21 2.76
N GLY A 165 16.27 -1.42 2.96
CA GLY A 165 16.06 -1.99 4.30
C GLY A 165 14.67 -1.76 4.89
N GLY A 166 13.69 -1.30 4.11
CA GLY A 166 12.26 -1.41 4.42
C GLY A 166 11.73 -0.67 5.66
N LEU A 167 12.53 0.11 6.40
CA LEU A 167 12.10 0.78 7.65
C LEU A 167 12.83 2.12 7.95
N ASP A 168 13.46 2.77 6.97
CA ASP A 168 13.95 4.15 7.17
C ASP A 168 12.83 5.15 6.80
N SER A 169 11.93 5.40 7.75
CA SER A 169 10.96 6.52 7.64
C SER A 169 11.73 7.85 7.72
N PRO A 170 11.68 8.74 6.71
CA PRO A 170 12.37 10.02 6.75
C PRO A 170 11.55 11.02 7.58
N HIS A 171 11.62 10.91 8.90
CA HIS A 171 11.28 12.01 9.80
C HIS A 171 12.42 12.31 10.78
N GLU A 172 13.59 12.67 10.24
CA GLU A 172 14.53 13.52 10.96
C GLU A 172 13.88 14.88 11.21
N SER A 173 13.30 15.02 12.40
CA SER A 173 12.97 16.31 12.99
C SER A 173 14.24 17.14 13.13
N LYS A 174 14.50 18.01 12.16
CA LYS A 174 15.43 19.13 12.34
C LYS A 174 14.84 20.09 13.38
N GLN A 175 15.07 19.83 14.66
CA GLN A 175 15.00 20.88 15.67
C GLN A 175 16.24 21.76 15.52
N PRO A 176 16.11 23.09 15.34
CA PRO A 176 17.23 23.98 15.52
C PRO A 176 17.55 24.05 17.02
N SER A 177 18.76 23.61 17.39
CA SER A 177 19.35 23.87 18.69
C SER A 177 19.42 25.38 18.92
N SER A 178 18.55 25.92 19.76
CA SER A 178 18.73 27.25 20.32
C SER A 178 19.58 27.14 21.58
N GLU A 179 20.87 27.43 21.44
CA GLU A 179 21.74 27.78 22.56
C GLU A 179 21.14 28.98 23.31
N GLN A 180 20.57 28.74 24.50
CA GLN A 180 20.40 29.79 25.48
C GLN A 180 21.74 30.02 26.19
N LYS A 181 22.49 31.02 25.71
CA LYS A 181 23.36 31.79 26.59
C LYS A 181 22.48 32.72 27.40
N HIS A 182 22.45 32.58 28.72
CA HIS A 182 22.37 33.66 29.71
C HIS A 182 23.10 33.18 30.97
#